data_AF-A0A392QKX9-F1
#
_entry.id   AF-A0A392QKX9-F1
#
_cell.length_a   1.000
_cell.length_b   1.000
_cell.length_c   1.000
_cell.angle_alpha   90.00
_cell.angle_beta   90.00
_cell.angle_gamma   90.00
#
_symmetry.space_group_name_H-M   'P 1'
#
loop_
_entity.id
_entity.type
_entity.pdbx_description
1 polymer ?
#
loop_
_entity_poly.entity_id
_entity_poly.type
_entity_poly.pdbx_seq_one_letter_code
_entity_poly.pdbx_strand_id
1 'polypeptide(L)' 'MCRQLAPWYSILALELNNSHPRFQAENLDKNKNIYDRIESLGKKHGCTPAQLALAWVLQQGQDVVPIP' A
#
# COMPACT_ATOMS: atom_id res chain seq x y z
N MET A 1 18.97 23.97 2.71
CA MET A 1 18.18 24.71 3.71
C MET A 1 16.73 24.19 3.74
N CYS A 2 16.54 22.90 4.04
CA CYS A 2 15.20 22.29 4.12
C CYS A 2 15.28 21.02 5.00
N ARG A 3 15.44 21.21 6.32
CA ARG A 3 15.61 20.08 7.27
C ARG A 3 14.75 20.25 8.55
N GLN A 4 13.67 21.03 8.48
CA GLN A 4 12.73 21.26 9.59
C GLN A 4 11.24 21.24 9.14
N LEU A 5 10.77 20.16 8.52
CA LEU A 5 9.32 19.94 8.29
C LEU A 5 8.77 18.67 8.99
N ALA A 6 9.51 18.09 9.92
CA ALA A 6 9.24 16.74 10.43
C ALA A 6 8.13 16.54 11.49
N PRO A 7 7.72 17.50 12.35
CA PRO A 7 6.79 17.16 13.44
C PRO A 7 5.33 17.02 12.99
N TRP A 8 4.86 17.91 12.12
CA TRP A 8 3.43 18.05 11.83
C TRP A 8 2.90 16.99 10.86
N TYR A 9 3.71 16.55 9.90
CA TYR A 9 3.33 15.50 8.94
C TYR A 9 3.17 14.12 9.61
N SER A 10 4.01 13.83 10.61
CA SER A 10 4.06 12.52 11.25
C SER A 10 2.86 12.26 12.17
N ILE A 11 2.37 13.30 12.86
CA ILE A 11 1.21 13.20 13.75
C ILE A 11 -0.08 13.02 12.93
N LEU A 12 -0.26 13.82 11.88
CA LEU A 12 -1.41 13.70 10.96
C LEU A 12 -1.46 12.34 10.25
N ALA A 13 -0.31 11.81 9.82
CA ALA A 13 -0.27 10.50 9.17
C ALA A 13 -0.71 9.35 10.09
N LEU A 14 -0.35 9.41 11.38
CA LEU A 14 -0.76 8.39 12.35
C LEU A 14 -2.27 8.44 12.61
N GLU A 15 -2.85 9.63 12.72
CA GLU A 15 -4.30 9.83 12.90
C GLU A 15 -5.11 9.39 11.67
N LEU A 16 -4.61 9.68 10.46
CA LEU A 16 -5.26 9.25 9.21
C LEU A 16 -5.26 7.73 9.06
N ASN A 17 -4.18 7.05 9.44
CA ASN A 17 -4.15 5.59 9.43
C ASN A 17 -5.09 5.00 10.47
N ASN A 18 -5.11 5.51 11.70
CA ASN A 18 -5.94 4.98 12.77
C ASN A 18 -7.44 5.23 12.58
N SER A 19 -7.84 6.22 11.76
CA SER A 19 -9.25 6.52 11.47
C SER A 19 -9.80 5.79 10.25
N HIS A 20 -8.95 5.37 9.31
CA HIS A 20 -9.44 4.74 8.08
C HIS A 20 -9.92 3.29 8.37
N PRO A 21 -11.14 2.90 7.94
CA PRO A 21 -11.70 1.56 8.20
C PRO A 21 -10.78 0.39 7.79
N ARG A 22 -10.07 0.51 6.66
CA ARG A 22 -9.12 -0.51 6.15
C ARG A 22 -7.97 -0.85 7.10
N PHE A 23 -7.66 0.03 8.06
CA PHE A 23 -6.56 -0.13 9.02
C PHE A 23 -7.05 -0.42 10.45
N GLN A 24 -8.35 -0.66 10.64
CA GLN A 24 -8.88 -1.19 11.90
C GLN A 24 -8.46 -2.65 12.09
N ALA A 25 -8.25 -3.09 13.34
CA ALA A 25 -7.68 -4.40 13.67
C ALA A 25 -8.31 -5.58 12.89
N GLU A 26 -9.64 -5.70 12.90
CA GLU A 26 -10.35 -6.77 12.18
C GLU A 26 -10.11 -6.74 10.66
N ASN A 27 -10.06 -5.54 10.08
CA ASN A 27 -9.81 -5.38 8.64
C ASN A 27 -8.33 -5.58 8.30
N LEU A 28 -7.40 -5.21 9.18
CA LEU A 28 -5.98 -5.52 9.03
C LEU A 28 -5.75 -7.03 8.98
N ASP A 29 -6.38 -7.80 9.87
CA ASP A 29 -6.25 -9.27 9.87
C ASP A 29 -6.80 -9.88 8.58
N LYS A 30 -7.95 -9.40 8.09
CA LYS A 30 -8.51 -9.83 6.80
C LYS A 30 -7.59 -9.45 5.62
N ASN A 31 -7.07 -8.24 5.61
CA ASN A 31 -6.18 -7.74 4.55
C ASN A 31 -4.83 -8.48 4.55
N LYS A 32 -4.33 -8.88 5.73
CA LYS A 32 -3.09 -9.66 5.86
C LYS A 32 -3.17 -11.00 5.14
N ASN A 33 -4.29 -11.72 5.26
CA ASN A 33 -4.50 -12.98 4.55
C ASN A 33 -4.43 -12.82 3.02
N ILE A 34 -4.88 -11.67 2.50
CA ILE A 34 -4.81 -11.35 1.07
C ILE A 34 -3.36 -10.99 0.71
N TYR A 35 -2.71 -10.17 1.53
CA TYR A 35 -1.31 -9.78 1.35
C TYR A 35 -0.38 -10.98 1.27
N ASP A 36 -0.52 -11.98 2.17
CA ASP A 36 0.34 -13.16 2.21
C ASP A 36 0.30 -13.97 0.89
N ARG A 37 -0.88 -14.00 0.24
CA ARG A 37 -1.05 -14.64 -1.08
C ARG A 37 -0.36 -13.84 -2.18
N ILE A 38 -0.50 -12.51 -2.15
CA ILE A 38 0.16 -11.61 -3.11
C ILE A 38 1.68 -11.68 -2.92
N GLU A 39 2.18 -11.76 -1.69
CA GLU A 39 3.59 -11.90 -1.40
C GLU A 39 4.16 -13.22 -1.93
N SER A 40 3.43 -14.31 -1.74
CA SER A 40 3.80 -15.62 -2.29
C SER A 40 3.85 -15.59 -3.83
N LEU A 41 2.91 -14.89 -4.47
CA LEU A 41 2.90 -14.69 -5.91
C LEU A 41 4.06 -13.81 -6.39
N GLY A 42 4.36 -12.73 -5.69
CA GLY A 42 5.50 -11.86 -5.97
C GLY A 42 6.82 -12.62 -5.90
N LYS A 43 7.01 -13.45 -4.86
CA LYS A 43 8.17 -14.35 -4.74
C LYS A 43 8.30 -15.31 -5.92
N LYS A 44 7.19 -15.92 -6.38
CA LYS A 44 7.18 -16.80 -7.56
C LYS A 44 7.64 -16.10 -8.84
N HIS A 45 7.33 -14.80 -8.98
CA HIS A 45 7.66 -14.00 -10.16
C HIS A 45 8.89 -13.10 -9.99
N GLY A 46 9.58 -13.16 -8.85
CA GLY A 46 10.78 -12.36 -8.57
C GLY A 46 10.51 -10.85 -8.44
N CYS A 47 9.30 -10.46 -8.02
CA CYS A 47 8.92 -9.05 -7.83
C CYS A 47 8.34 -8.78 -6.44
N THR A 48 8.31 -7.51 -6.03
CA THR A 48 7.70 -7.11 -4.76
C THR A 48 6.17 -7.08 -4.86
N PRO A 49 5.44 -7.23 -3.74
CA PRO A 49 3.99 -7.05 -3.73
C PRO A 49 3.53 -5.72 -4.32
N ALA A 50 4.29 -4.65 -4.09
CA ALA A 50 4.02 -3.33 -4.65
C ALA A 50 4.17 -3.31 -6.18
N GLN A 51 5.24 -3.90 -6.72
CA GLN A 51 5.42 -4.02 -8.18
C GLN A 51 4.31 -4.86 -8.82
N LEU A 52 3.91 -5.96 -8.17
CA LEU A 52 2.82 -6.79 -8.63
C LEU A 52 1.48 -6.04 -8.64
N ALA A 53 1.21 -5.24 -7.61
CA ALA A 53 0.02 -4.39 -7.56
C ALA A 53 0.03 -3.34 -8.69
N LEU A 54 1.16 -2.68 -8.95
CA LEU A 54 1.29 -1.72 -10.04
C LEU A 54 1.09 -2.38 -11.41
N ALA A 55 1.67 -3.57 -11.62
CA ALA A 55 1.47 -4.35 -12.84
C ALA A 55 -0.01 -4.73 -13.05
N TRP A 56 -0.73 -5.09 -11.97
CA TRP A 56 -2.16 -5.36 -12.03
C TRP A 56 -2.97 -4.12 -12.39
N VAL A 57 -2.64 -2.96 -11.81
CA VAL A 57 -3.29 -1.67 -12.14
C VAL A 57 -3.08 -1.31 -13.61
N LEU A 58 -1.84 -1.45 -14.12
CA LEU A 58 -1.51 -1.21 -15.53
C LEU A 58 -2.27 -2.14 -16.50
N GLN A 59 -2.69 -3.32 -16.04
CA GLN A 59 -3.48 -4.25 -16.86
C GLN A 59 -4.99 -3.94 -16.87
N GLN A 60 -5.49 -2.97 -16.09
CA GLN A 60 -6.93 -2.69 -16.04
C GLN A 60 -7.47 -1.99 -17.30
N GLY A 61 -6.61 -1.36 -18.11
CA GLY A 61 -7.01 -0.66 -19.33
C GLY A 61 -5.88 0.18 -19.91
N GLN A 62 -5.98 0.57 -21.18
CA GLN A 62 -4.99 1.45 -21.83
C GLN A 62 -5.06 2.90 -21.35
N ASP A 63 -6.13 3.26 -20.65
CA ASP A 63 -6.42 4.55 -20.05
C ASP A 63 -5.96 4.66 -18.58
N VAL A 64 -5.34 3.62 -18.03
CA VAL A 64 -4.90 3.57 -16.63
C VAL A 64 -3.39 3.81 -16.52
N VAL A 65 -3.01 4.86 -15.81
CA VAL A 65 -1.61 5.17 -15.47
C VAL A 65 -1.47 5.30 -13.96
N PRO A 66 -0.72 4.40 -13.27
CA PRO A 66 -0.50 4.51 -11.84
C PRO A 66 0.45 5.68 -11.53
N ILE A 67 0.16 6.42 -10.46
CA ILE A 67 1.02 7.46 -9.90
C ILE A 67 1.59 6.91 -8.58
N PRO A 68 2.86 6.48 -8.55
CA PRO A 68 3.51 5.91 -7.36
C PRO A 68 3.98 6.98 -6.37
#